data_AF-A0A2N4S5U8-F1
#
_entry.id   AF-A0A2N4S5U8-F1
#
_cell.length_a   1.000
_cell.length_b   1.000
_cell.length_c   1.000
_cell.angle_alpha   90.00
_cell.angle_beta   90.00
_cell.angle_gamma   90.00
#
_symmetry.space_group_name_H-M   'P 1'
#
loop_
_entity.id
_entity.type
_entity.pdbx_description
1 polymer ?
#
loop_
_entity_poly.entity_id
_entity_poly.type
_entity_poly.pdbx_seq_one_letter_code
_entity_poly.pdbx_strand_id
1 'polypeptide(L)'
;MKLRICFYILLLINILLVPIYAQQKGNASYYAHRFQGKKTSSGIPYHKDSLTCAHRTLPFGTLLFVKNTLNNKTVLVKVTDRGPRSKKRIIDLSYEAARQLDMIGHGIAHVEISEWKFHPPFSLLKLDTDRIFLPTKTLEEIYNTLHGACRPINK
;
A
#
# COMPACT_ATOMS: atom_id res chain seq x y z
N MET A 1 -23.94 42.56 -10.56
CA MET A 1 -24.02 41.16 -11.06
C MET A 1 -22.69 40.42 -11.10
N LYS A 2 -21.56 41.05 -11.51
CA LYS A 2 -20.27 40.36 -11.69
C LYS A 2 -19.65 39.78 -10.41
N LEU A 3 -19.81 40.43 -9.25
CA LEU A 3 -19.20 39.97 -7.99
C LEU A 3 -19.80 38.66 -7.44
N ARG A 4 -21.11 38.47 -7.61
CA ARG A 4 -21.80 37.22 -7.23
C ARG A 4 -21.38 36.05 -8.13
N ILE A 5 -21.19 36.32 -9.42
CA ILE A 5 -20.73 35.32 -10.39
C ILE A 5 -19.31 34.84 -10.07
N CYS A 6 -18.40 35.74 -9.70
CA CYS A 6 -17.05 35.35 -9.24
C CYS A 6 -17.09 34.47 -7.98
N PHE A 7 -17.99 34.75 -7.04
CA PHE A 7 -18.15 33.93 -5.84
C PHE A 7 -18.60 32.51 -6.18
N TYR A 8 -19.57 32.34 -7.10
CA TYR A 8 -20.01 31.03 -7.56
C TYR A 8 -18.92 30.29 -8.35
N ILE A 9 -18.13 30.99 -9.17
CA ILE A 9 -17.00 30.40 -9.90
C ILE A 9 -15.91 29.91 -8.93
N LEU A 10 -15.58 30.71 -7.91
CA LEU A 10 -14.61 30.34 -6.87
C LEU A 10 -15.13 29.15 -6.04
N LEU A 11 -16.41 29.11 -5.70
CA LEU A 11 -17.03 27.98 -5.00
C LEU A 11 -16.96 26.70 -5.85
N LEU A 12 -17.23 26.80 -7.16
CA LEU A 12 -17.25 25.67 -8.08
C LEU A 12 -15.84 25.12 -8.35
N ILE A 13 -14.82 25.98 -8.46
CA ILE A 13 -13.40 25.58 -8.56
C ILE A 13 -12.94 24.80 -7.32
N ASN A 14 -13.33 25.24 -6.12
CA ASN A 14 -12.98 24.55 -4.88
C ASN A 14 -13.61 23.15 -4.79
N ILE A 15 -14.82 22.96 -5.32
CA ILE A 15 -15.49 21.65 -5.38
C ILE A 15 -14.79 20.72 -6.38
N LEU A 16 -14.33 21.24 -7.52
CA LEU A 16 -13.62 20.48 -8.56
C LEU A 16 -12.22 20.00 -8.14
N LEU A 17 -11.61 20.63 -7.13
CA LEU A 17 -10.25 20.33 -6.68
C LEU A 17 -10.19 19.35 -5.48
N VAL A 18 -11.32 18.86 -4.97
CA VAL A 18 -11.31 17.91 -3.85
C VAL A 18 -10.89 16.52 -4.35
N PRO A 19 -9.72 15.99 -3.95
CA PRO A 19 -9.34 14.63 -4.32
C PRO A 19 -10.26 13.64 -3.58
N ILE A 20 -10.98 12.82 -4.33
CA ILE A 20 -11.72 11.69 -3.79
C ILE A 20 -10.70 10.63 -3.35
N TYR A 21 -10.40 10.55 -2.06
CA TYR A 21 -9.62 9.45 -1.50
C TYR A 21 -10.42 8.15 -1.63
N ALA A 22 -10.16 7.41 -2.70
CA ALA A 22 -10.83 6.15 -2.97
C ALA A 22 -10.45 5.10 -1.91
N GLN A 23 -11.44 4.62 -1.16
CA GLN A 23 -11.42 3.39 -0.37
C GLN A 23 -10.42 3.32 0.79
N GLN A 24 -10.40 4.30 1.69
CA GLN A 24 -9.56 4.24 2.89
C GLN A 24 -10.07 3.27 3.97
N LYS A 25 -11.39 3.02 4.06
CA LYS A 25 -11.99 2.15 5.08
C LYS A 25 -13.08 1.27 4.50
N GLY A 26 -13.18 0.03 4.98
CA GLY A 26 -14.21 -0.90 4.52
C GLY A 26 -13.87 -2.36 4.82
N ASN A 27 -14.68 -3.27 4.29
CA ASN A 27 -14.49 -4.69 4.56
C ASN A 27 -13.36 -5.28 3.71
N ALA A 28 -12.51 -6.07 4.33
CA ALA A 28 -11.56 -6.97 3.68
C ALA A 28 -12.10 -8.41 3.69
N SER A 29 -11.71 -9.19 2.68
CA SER A 29 -11.75 -10.66 2.76
C SER A 29 -10.40 -11.24 2.35
N TYR A 30 -10.29 -12.56 2.19
CA TYR A 30 -9.08 -13.20 1.72
C TYR A 30 -9.35 -14.32 0.71
N TYR A 31 -8.34 -14.66 -0.10
CA TYR A 31 -8.44 -15.73 -1.08
C TYR A 31 -8.54 -17.11 -0.42
N ALA A 32 -9.51 -17.90 -0.89
CA ALA A 32 -9.61 -19.33 -0.55
C ALA A 32 -8.41 -20.14 -1.10
N HIS A 33 -8.09 -21.27 -0.45
CA HIS A 33 -6.95 -22.13 -0.82
C HIS A 33 -6.95 -22.57 -2.30
N ARG A 34 -8.13 -22.74 -2.92
CA ARG A 34 -8.28 -23.11 -4.34
C ARG A 34 -7.69 -22.11 -5.35
N PHE A 35 -7.31 -20.91 -4.91
CA PHE A 35 -6.68 -19.91 -5.78
C PHE A 35 -5.16 -20.11 -5.89
N GLN A 36 -4.54 -20.93 -5.04
CA GLN A 36 -3.10 -21.23 -5.08
C GLN A 36 -2.64 -21.58 -6.50
N GLY A 37 -1.57 -20.93 -6.97
CA GLY A 37 -0.97 -21.13 -8.29
C GLY A 37 -1.74 -20.54 -9.46
N LYS A 38 -2.95 -19.97 -9.27
CA LYS A 38 -3.68 -19.31 -10.35
C LYS A 38 -3.05 -17.97 -10.68
N LYS A 39 -2.98 -17.63 -11.96
CA LYS A 39 -2.49 -16.31 -12.41
C LYS A 39 -3.39 -15.20 -11.86
N THR A 40 -2.77 -14.18 -11.25
CA THR A 40 -3.43 -12.93 -10.90
C THR A 40 -3.51 -12.01 -12.13
N SER A 41 -4.20 -10.88 -11.98
CA SER A 41 -4.28 -9.84 -13.01
C SER A 41 -2.93 -9.16 -13.31
N SER A 42 -1.94 -9.24 -12.41
CA SER A 42 -0.56 -8.82 -12.70
C SER A 42 0.24 -9.87 -13.49
N GLY A 43 -0.36 -11.02 -13.80
CA GLY A 43 0.28 -12.15 -14.49
C GLY A 43 1.11 -13.08 -13.60
N ILE A 44 1.33 -12.73 -12.32
CA ILE A 44 2.10 -13.53 -11.37
C ILE A 44 1.17 -14.58 -10.74
N PRO A 45 1.58 -15.86 -10.60
CA PRO A 45 0.79 -16.85 -9.86
C PRO A 45 0.57 -16.43 -8.40
N TYR A 46 -0.66 -16.58 -7.91
CA TYR A 46 -0.99 -16.34 -6.51
C TYR A 46 -0.34 -17.40 -5.61
N HIS A 47 0.34 -16.95 -4.57
CA HIS A 47 0.85 -17.78 -3.48
C HIS A 47 0.23 -17.35 -2.15
N LYS A 48 -0.38 -18.30 -1.43
CA LYS A 48 -1.06 -18.06 -0.15
C LYS A 48 -0.16 -17.46 0.92
N ASP A 49 1.14 -17.78 0.88
CA ASP A 49 2.14 -17.38 1.87
C ASP A 49 2.77 -16.01 1.55
N SER A 50 2.40 -15.39 0.42
CA SER A 50 2.87 -14.05 0.05
C SER A 50 2.04 -12.96 0.73
N LEU A 51 2.63 -11.78 0.96
CA LEU A 51 1.92 -10.61 1.45
C LEU A 51 1.40 -9.76 0.29
N THR A 52 0.29 -10.20 -0.31
CA THR A 52 -0.28 -9.58 -1.51
C THR A 52 -1.77 -9.34 -1.36
N CYS A 53 -2.33 -8.51 -2.24
CA CYS A 53 -3.76 -8.22 -2.27
C CYS A 53 -4.30 -7.93 -3.69
N ALA A 54 -5.62 -8.02 -3.79
CA ALA A 54 -6.42 -7.49 -4.89
C ALA A 54 -6.96 -6.11 -4.51
N HIS A 55 -6.76 -5.14 -5.41
CA HIS A 55 -7.36 -3.81 -5.30
C HIS A 55 -7.89 -3.34 -6.66
N ARG A 56 -8.91 -2.47 -6.65
CA ARG A 56 -9.69 -2.14 -7.84
C ARG A 56 -8.92 -1.29 -8.84
N THR A 57 -8.29 -0.24 -8.33
CA THR A 57 -7.79 0.87 -9.15
C THR A 57 -6.30 1.12 -8.96
N LEU A 58 -5.79 0.93 -7.74
CA LEU A 58 -4.37 1.12 -7.45
C LEU A 58 -3.44 0.34 -8.42
N PRO A 59 -2.33 0.97 -8.83
CA PRO A 59 -1.33 0.31 -9.67
C PRO A 59 -0.84 -1.01 -9.07
N PHE A 60 -0.44 -1.95 -9.94
CA PHE A 60 0.27 -3.14 -9.46
C PHE A 60 1.62 -2.73 -8.88
N GLY A 61 2.05 -3.37 -7.81
CA GLY A 61 3.27 -3.04 -7.09
C GLY A 61 3.10 -2.00 -5.99
N THR A 62 1.97 -1.27 -5.93
CA THR A 62 1.66 -0.37 -4.81
C THR A 62 1.69 -1.14 -3.51
N LEU A 63 2.38 -0.60 -2.51
CA LEU A 63 2.42 -1.14 -1.15
C LEU A 63 1.34 -0.46 -0.31
N LEU A 64 0.56 -1.26 0.40
CA LEU A 64 -0.52 -0.81 1.26
C LEU A 64 -0.28 -1.26 2.68
N PHE A 65 -0.35 -0.31 3.60
CA PHE A 65 -0.50 -0.58 5.01
C PHE A 65 -1.97 -0.86 5.29
N VAL A 66 -2.27 -2.04 5.80
CA VAL A 66 -3.64 -2.48 6.11
C VAL A 66 -3.73 -2.66 7.61
N LYS A 67 -4.70 -2.01 8.24
CA LYS A 67 -4.99 -2.10 9.68
C LYS A 67 -6.35 -2.73 9.90
N ASN A 68 -6.43 -3.80 10.68
CA ASN A 68 -7.70 -4.32 11.17
C ASN A 68 -8.19 -3.43 12.32
N THR A 69 -9.37 -2.82 12.16
CA THR A 69 -9.87 -1.81 13.12
C THR A 69 -10.37 -2.42 14.42
N LEU A 70 -10.64 -3.73 14.46
CA LEU A 70 -11.12 -4.41 15.66
C LEU A 70 -10.00 -4.74 16.65
N ASN A 71 -8.83 -5.15 16.15
CA ASN A 71 -7.71 -5.62 16.99
C ASN A 71 -6.42 -4.78 16.84
N ASN A 72 -6.45 -3.74 16.00
CA ASN A 72 -5.31 -2.88 15.69
C ASN A 72 -4.08 -3.57 15.07
N LYS A 73 -4.17 -4.86 14.68
CA LYS A 73 -3.09 -5.54 13.96
C LYS A 73 -2.95 -4.95 12.56
N THR A 74 -1.71 -4.94 12.06
CA THR A 74 -1.38 -4.31 10.79
C THR A 74 -0.51 -5.20 9.93
N VAL A 75 -0.63 -5.08 8.61
CA VAL A 75 0.21 -5.80 7.65
C VAL A 75 0.52 -4.91 6.45
N LEU A 76 1.73 -5.03 5.90
CA LEU A 76 2.11 -4.41 4.64
C LEU A 76 1.88 -5.41 3.51
N VAL A 77 1.12 -5.03 2.49
CA VAL A 77 0.82 -5.89 1.34
C VAL A 77 1.11 -5.20 0.02
N LYS A 78 1.42 -6.00 -1.01
CA LYS A 78 1.61 -5.52 -2.37
C LYS A 78 0.37 -5.77 -3.22
N VAL A 79 -0.08 -4.76 -3.98
CA VAL A 79 -1.16 -4.92 -4.96
C VAL A 79 -0.65 -5.76 -6.14
N THR A 80 -1.23 -6.95 -6.33
CA THR A 80 -0.86 -7.88 -7.43
C THR A 80 -2.06 -8.40 -8.21
N ASP A 81 -3.27 -8.02 -7.83
CA ASP A 81 -4.48 -8.51 -8.50
C ASP A 81 -5.57 -7.43 -8.56
N ARG A 82 -6.62 -7.68 -9.37
CA ARG A 82 -7.79 -6.81 -9.51
C ARG A 82 -8.99 -7.42 -8.80
N GLY A 83 -9.68 -6.56 -8.07
CA GLY A 83 -10.81 -6.91 -7.21
C GLY A 83 -10.88 -5.96 -6.03
N PRO A 84 -11.75 -6.20 -5.04
CA PRO A 84 -12.83 -7.19 -5.02
C PRO A 84 -13.91 -6.87 -6.06
N ARG A 85 -14.56 -7.89 -6.66
CA ARG A 85 -15.70 -7.65 -7.57
C ARG A 85 -16.97 -7.19 -6.84
N SER A 86 -17.12 -7.56 -5.57
CA SER A 86 -18.25 -7.11 -4.75
C SER A 86 -18.01 -5.71 -4.20
N LYS A 87 -18.94 -4.78 -4.46
CA LYS A 87 -18.89 -3.40 -3.92
C LYS A 87 -18.88 -3.32 -2.38
N LYS A 88 -19.22 -4.41 -1.68
CA LYS A 88 -19.23 -4.49 -0.21
C LYS A 88 -17.85 -4.61 0.45
N ARG A 89 -16.79 -4.85 -0.34
CA ARG A 89 -15.41 -5.02 0.15
C ARG A 89 -14.47 -4.08 -0.57
N ILE A 90 -13.44 -3.60 0.10
CA ILE A 90 -12.43 -2.70 -0.47
C ILE A 90 -11.15 -3.41 -0.91
N ILE A 91 -10.83 -4.54 -0.28
CA ILE A 91 -9.58 -5.28 -0.52
C ILE A 91 -9.81 -6.80 -0.33
N ASP A 92 -9.18 -7.62 -1.17
CA ASP A 92 -9.11 -9.07 -0.96
C ASP A 92 -7.64 -9.43 -0.71
N LEU A 93 -7.32 -9.97 0.46
CA LEU A 93 -5.96 -10.24 0.93
C LEU A 93 -5.51 -11.66 0.59
N SER A 94 -4.21 -11.88 0.58
CA SER A 94 -3.66 -13.23 0.67
C SER A 94 -4.00 -13.89 2.01
N TYR A 95 -3.91 -15.23 2.04
CA TYR A 95 -4.14 -16.00 3.26
C TYR A 95 -3.17 -15.58 4.38
N GLU A 96 -1.89 -15.43 4.09
CA GLU A 96 -0.89 -15.03 5.08
C GLU A 96 -1.12 -13.62 5.62
N ALA A 97 -1.50 -12.65 4.76
CA ALA A 97 -1.83 -11.32 5.22
C ALA A 97 -3.07 -11.32 6.15
N ALA A 98 -4.09 -12.12 5.80
CA ALA A 98 -5.27 -12.29 6.64
C ALA A 98 -4.98 -13.00 7.97
N ARG A 99 -4.02 -13.94 7.97
CA ARG A 99 -3.53 -14.58 9.19
C ARG A 99 -2.84 -13.59 10.12
N GLN A 100 -1.98 -12.71 9.59
CA GLN A 100 -1.31 -11.66 10.37
C GLN A 100 -2.29 -10.62 10.93
N LEU A 101 -3.36 -10.31 10.19
CA LEU A 101 -4.45 -9.46 10.67
C LEU A 101 -5.44 -10.16 11.62
N ASP A 102 -5.25 -11.46 11.85
CA ASP A 102 -6.09 -12.28 12.73
C ASP A 102 -7.57 -12.23 12.34
N MET A 103 -7.82 -12.38 11.04
CA MET A 103 -9.17 -12.36 10.46
C MET A 103 -9.59 -13.68 9.82
N ILE A 104 -8.77 -14.73 9.91
CA ILE A 104 -9.06 -16.04 9.29
C ILE A 104 -10.37 -16.62 9.82
N GLY A 105 -10.56 -16.64 11.15
CA GLY A 105 -11.78 -17.19 11.77
C GLY A 105 -13.05 -16.40 11.45
N HIS A 106 -12.93 -15.08 11.27
CA HIS A 106 -14.06 -14.21 10.93
C HIS A 106 -14.41 -14.24 9.43
N GLY A 107 -13.46 -14.58 8.56
CA GLY A 107 -13.62 -14.55 7.10
C GLY A 107 -13.54 -13.13 6.52
N ILE A 108 -14.19 -12.17 7.17
CA ILE A 108 -14.25 -10.76 6.81
C ILE A 108 -13.84 -9.91 8.02
N ALA A 109 -13.11 -8.82 7.77
CA ALA A 109 -12.75 -7.85 8.79
C ALA A 109 -12.96 -6.43 8.27
N HIS A 110 -13.33 -5.50 9.15
CA HIS A 110 -13.29 -4.09 8.82
C HIS A 110 -11.85 -3.59 8.91
N VAL A 111 -11.35 -2.96 7.86
CA VAL A 111 -9.98 -2.50 7.76
C VAL A 111 -9.89 -1.06 7.31
N GLU A 112 -8.78 -0.44 7.69
CA GLU A 112 -8.30 0.83 7.15
C GLU A 112 -7.06 0.56 6.28
N ILE A 113 -6.98 1.19 5.11
CA ILE A 113 -5.84 1.08 4.19
C ILE A 113 -5.23 2.43 3.90
N SER A 114 -3.90 2.46 3.81
CA SER A 114 -3.14 3.63 3.36
C SER A 114 -1.97 3.18 2.49
N GLU A 115 -1.59 4.01 1.51
CA GLU A 115 -0.37 3.76 0.73
C GLU A 115 0.86 3.88 1.61
N TRP A 116 1.71 2.87 1.60
CA TRP A 116 3.01 2.94 2.25
C TRP A 116 3.96 3.71 1.36
N LYS A 117 4.39 4.88 1.85
CA LYS A 117 5.41 5.70 1.22
C LYS A 117 6.65 5.66 2.09
N PHE A 118 7.78 5.33 1.47
CA PHE A 118 9.06 5.42 2.15
C PHE A 118 9.38 6.91 2.40
N HIS A 119 9.56 7.26 3.67
CA HIS A 119 10.08 8.55 4.06
C HIS A 119 11.48 8.30 4.62
N PRO A 120 12.56 8.67 3.90
CA PRO A 120 13.91 8.47 4.41
C PRO A 120 14.08 9.22 5.74
N PRO A 121 14.77 8.63 6.73
CA PRO A 121 15.01 9.29 8.03
C PRO A 121 15.85 10.56 7.90
N PHE A 122 16.52 10.76 6.76
CA PHE A 122 17.23 11.99 6.42
C PHE A 122 16.60 12.61 5.18
N SER A 123 16.15 13.85 5.30
CA SER A 123 15.83 14.70 4.16
C SER A 123 17.12 14.92 3.36
N LEU A 124 17.36 14.11 2.33
CA LEU A 124 18.49 14.25 1.40
C LEU A 124 18.43 15.55 0.56
N LEU A 125 17.51 16.46 0.88
CA LEU A 125 17.24 17.71 0.16
C LEU A 125 18.09 18.90 0.66
N LYS A 126 19.24 18.63 1.27
CA LYS A 126 20.29 19.64 1.52
C LYS A 126 21.68 19.17 1.12
N LEU A 127 21.78 18.20 0.20
CA LEU A 127 23.02 18.06 -0.56
C LEU A 127 23.01 19.11 -1.65
N ASP A 128 23.50 20.29 -1.26
CA ASP A 128 24.00 21.35 -2.13
C ASP A 128 24.91 20.69 -3.19
N THR A 129 24.36 20.45 -4.37
CA THR A 129 25.04 19.75 -5.49
C THR A 129 26.25 20.51 -6.01
N ASP A 130 26.47 21.73 -5.52
CA ASP A 130 27.50 22.62 -6.02
C ASP A 130 28.77 22.59 -5.15
N ARG A 131 28.78 21.85 -4.03
CA ARG A 131 29.92 21.89 -3.08
C ARG A 131 30.48 20.56 -2.57
N ILE A 132 29.92 19.42 -2.92
CA ILE A 132 30.39 18.16 -2.32
C ILE A 132 30.87 17.19 -3.39
N PHE A 133 32.18 17.18 -3.59
CA PHE A 133 32.88 16.00 -4.10
C PHE A 133 32.72 14.89 -3.05
N LEU A 134 31.65 14.09 -3.17
CA LEU A 134 31.48 12.93 -2.31
C LEU A 134 32.61 11.94 -2.66
N PRO A 135 33.51 11.60 -1.72
CA PRO A 135 34.44 10.52 -1.95
C PRO A 135 33.60 9.26 -2.18
N THR A 136 33.74 8.67 -3.36
CA THR A 136 33.00 7.50 -3.88
C THR A 136 33.04 6.26 -2.96
N LYS A 137 33.81 6.31 -1.88
CA LYS A 137 33.99 5.24 -0.90
C LYS A 137 32.78 5.01 0.02
N THR A 138 31.91 6.00 0.23
CA THR A 138 30.81 5.92 1.21
C THR A 138 29.55 5.22 0.69
N LEU A 139 29.32 5.20 -0.63
CA LEU A 139 28.13 4.54 -1.19
C LEU A 139 28.21 3.01 -1.06
N GLU A 140 29.41 2.43 -1.19
CA GLU A 140 29.65 1.01 -0.94
C GLU A 140 29.37 0.64 0.52
N GLU A 141 29.80 1.48 1.47
CA GLU A 141 29.59 1.25 2.91
C GLU A 141 28.10 1.38 3.30
N ILE A 142 27.38 2.33 2.72
CA ILE A 142 25.93 2.50 2.95
C ILE A 142 25.15 1.32 2.34
N TYR A 143 25.51 0.90 1.12
CA TYR A 143 24.90 -0.26 0.48
C TYR A 143 25.12 -1.53 1.30
N ASN A 144 26.36 -1.76 1.77
CA ASN A 144 26.70 -2.91 2.61
C ASN A 144 26.06 -2.87 4.00
N THR A 145 25.79 -1.68 4.55
CA THR A 145 25.07 -1.54 5.83
C THR A 145 23.57 -1.83 5.68
N LEU A 146 22.95 -1.36 4.59
CA LEU A 146 21.53 -1.60 4.33
C LEU A 146 21.24 -3.04 3.89
N HIS A 147 22.14 -3.67 3.13
CA HIS A 147 21.99 -5.05 2.68
C HIS A 147 22.61 -6.09 3.63
N GLY A 148 23.50 -5.69 4.55
CA GLY A 148 24.09 -6.57 5.57
C GLY A 148 23.16 -6.89 6.75
N ALA A 149 22.05 -6.16 6.91
CA ALA A 149 21.06 -6.40 7.96
C ALA A 149 20.08 -7.56 7.65
N CYS A 150 20.08 -8.09 6.42
CA CYS A 150 19.34 -9.29 6.05
C CYS A 150 20.24 -10.53 6.12
N ARG A 151 20.65 -10.93 7.33
CA ARG A 151 21.03 -12.34 7.55
C ARG A 151 19.76 -13.15 7.79
N PRO A 152 19.59 -14.33 7.16
CA PRO A 152 18.50 -15.21 7.53
C PRO A 152 18.67 -15.61 9.00
N ILE A 153 17.62 -15.44 9.79
CA ILE A 153 17.51 -16.11 11.08
C ILE A 153 17.30 -17.58 10.75
N ASN A 154 18.40 -18.32 10.59
CA ASN A 154 18.36 -19.76 10.49
C ASN A 154 18.30 -20.37 11.90
N LYS A 155 17.47 -21.41 12.02
CA LYS A 155 17.60 -22.44 13.06
C LYS A 155 18.95 -23.13 12.97
#